data_AF-A0A941SVC7-F1
#
_entry.id   AF-A0A941SVC7-F1
#
_cell.length_a   1.000
_cell.length_b   1.000
_cell.length_c   1.000
_cell.angle_alpha   90.00
_cell.angle_beta   90.00
_cell.angle_gamma   90.00
#
_symmetry.space_group_name_H-M   'P 1'
#
loop_
_entity.id
_entity.type
_entity.pdbx_description
1 polymer ?
#
loop_
_entity_poly.entity_id
_entity_poly.type
_entity_poly.pdbx_seq_one_letter_code
_entity_poly.pdbx_strand_id
1 'polypeptide(L)'
;MFSFFRRKKAPEAAPPDTSEPAASVPPVAPPPAPIDTPETIASSADSAGASTVFDPESEAPEPEPALAAPEPPPAPEPVESPTRGGWLGRLKSGLRKTGGSITTVFTGTRIDEALYEELETALLLADTGVPATEHLLADLRRRVKEAKASEPAQVKALLQDAIAELLAPL
;
A
#
# COMPACT_ATOMS: atom_id res chain seq x y z
N MET A 1 37.11 -45.51 -32.65
CA MET A 1 38.41 -45.09 -33.21
C MET A 1 38.57 -43.60 -32.90
N PHE A 2 39.58 -43.24 -32.10
CA PHE A 2 39.99 -41.88 -31.67
C PHE A 2 39.24 -41.18 -30.51
N SER A 3 39.55 -41.63 -29.30
CA SER A 3 40.17 -40.86 -28.20
C SER A 3 40.33 -39.32 -28.24
N PHE A 4 39.95 -38.74 -27.09
CA PHE A 4 40.70 -37.80 -26.21
C PHE A 4 41.11 -36.38 -26.71
N PHE A 5 40.36 -35.38 -26.26
CA PHE A 5 40.88 -34.04 -25.90
C PHE A 5 40.30 -33.65 -24.54
N ARG A 6 41.02 -33.90 -23.44
CA ARG A 6 42.00 -33.01 -22.80
C ARG A 6 41.40 -31.69 -22.31
N ARG A 7 41.06 -31.65 -21.02
CA ARG A 7 41.47 -30.53 -20.15
C ARG A 7 41.61 -30.98 -18.69
N LYS A 8 42.86 -31.01 -18.26
CA LYS A 8 43.37 -31.20 -16.89
C LYS A 8 43.28 -29.86 -16.16
N LYS A 9 42.65 -29.82 -14.99
CA LYS A 9 42.87 -28.76 -14.00
C LYS A 9 42.64 -29.28 -12.58
N ALA A 10 43.72 -29.34 -11.81
CA ALA A 10 43.80 -29.31 -10.35
C ALA A 10 45.30 -29.36 -9.98
N PRO A 11 45.71 -29.01 -8.75
CA PRO A 11 45.13 -28.11 -7.74
C PRO A 11 46.15 -27.01 -7.32
N GLU A 12 45.79 -25.97 -6.57
CA GLU A 12 46.76 -25.24 -5.72
C GLU A 12 46.06 -24.38 -4.65
N ALA A 13 46.43 -24.66 -3.40
CA ALA A 13 46.50 -23.85 -2.18
C ALA A 13 45.25 -23.15 -1.59
N ALA A 14 44.95 -23.58 -0.35
CA ALA A 14 44.10 -22.95 0.66
C ALA A 14 44.92 -21.92 1.50
N PRO A 15 44.34 -21.25 2.53
CA PRO A 15 44.47 -19.82 2.83
C PRO A 15 45.67 -19.45 3.73
N PRO A 16 45.86 -18.15 4.04
CA PRO A 16 45.62 -17.81 5.45
C PRO A 16 44.86 -16.49 5.66
N ASP A 17 43.89 -16.58 6.58
CA ASP A 17 43.55 -15.50 7.50
C ASP A 17 44.83 -14.93 8.12
N THR A 18 45.02 -13.62 8.02
CA THR A 18 45.84 -12.83 8.95
C THR A 18 45.21 -11.46 9.00
N SER A 19 44.24 -11.34 9.91
CA SER A 19 43.82 -10.06 10.48
C SER A 19 44.89 -9.56 11.46
N GLU A 20 45.00 -8.23 11.55
CA GLU A 20 45.78 -7.39 12.49
C GLU A 20 47.26 -7.07 12.15
N PRO A 21 47.72 -5.81 12.39
CA PRO A 21 47.69 -5.18 13.72
C PRO A 21 47.14 -3.74 13.82
N ALA A 22 46.40 -3.53 14.92
CA ALA A 22 46.50 -2.48 15.93
C ALA A 22 46.97 -1.05 15.59
N ALA A 23 46.14 -0.11 16.09
CA ALA A 23 46.45 1.10 16.89
C ALA A 23 45.91 2.39 16.26
N SER A 24 45.32 3.35 16.96
CA SER A 24 44.90 3.53 18.36
C SER A 24 44.33 4.95 18.39
N VAL A 25 43.08 5.17 18.84
CA VAL A 25 42.72 6.37 19.64
C VAL A 25 41.55 6.01 20.59
N PRO A 26 41.68 6.27 21.91
CA PRO A 26 40.74 5.89 22.97
C PRO A 26 39.50 6.81 23.11
N PRO A 27 38.54 6.51 24.04
CA PRO A 27 37.17 7.02 24.06
C PRO A 27 37.00 8.24 24.98
N VAL A 28 35.94 9.03 24.77
CA VAL A 28 35.44 10.00 25.78
C VAL A 28 33.93 9.88 25.91
N ALA A 29 33.50 9.63 27.15
CA ALA A 29 32.13 9.45 27.64
C ALA A 29 31.51 10.81 28.12
N PRO A 30 30.22 10.87 28.52
CA PRO A 30 29.34 12.08 28.62
C PRO A 30 29.30 12.70 30.05
N PRO A 31 28.23 13.42 30.51
CA PRO A 31 27.59 14.72 30.17
C PRO A 31 27.76 15.78 31.33
N PRO A 32 27.13 16.99 31.33
CA PRO A 32 25.78 17.17 31.92
C PRO A 32 24.87 18.28 31.29
N ALA A 33 23.55 18.16 31.53
CA ALA A 33 22.48 19.18 31.37
C ALA A 33 22.66 20.35 32.40
N PRO A 34 21.73 21.32 32.63
CA PRO A 34 20.42 21.68 32.03
C PRO A 34 20.26 23.20 31.75
N ILE A 35 19.25 23.68 30.99
CA ILE A 35 18.61 25.00 31.26
C ILE A 35 17.13 25.00 30.82
N ASP A 36 16.29 25.17 31.84
CA ASP A 36 14.97 25.81 31.97
C ASP A 36 14.17 26.31 30.74
N THR A 37 12.90 25.88 30.73
CA THR A 37 11.72 26.61 30.27
C THR A 37 11.56 27.99 30.94
N PRO A 38 11.05 28.98 30.20
CA PRO A 38 9.73 29.55 30.53
C PRO A 38 8.87 29.71 29.25
N GLU A 39 7.64 29.21 29.25
CA GLU A 39 6.39 29.97 29.53
C GLU A 39 5.89 30.86 28.37
N THR A 40 4.63 30.64 28.01
CA THR A 40 3.61 31.66 27.73
C THR A 40 3.86 32.66 26.61
N ILE A 41 3.10 32.53 25.50
CA ILE A 41 2.01 33.48 25.16
C ILE A 41 1.19 32.96 23.96
N ALA A 42 -0.06 32.60 24.24
CA ALA A 42 -1.15 32.74 23.29
C ALA A 42 -1.68 34.18 23.41
N SER A 43 -1.62 34.97 22.34
CA SER A 43 -2.33 36.25 22.10
C SER A 43 -1.72 36.87 20.83
N SER A 44 -2.38 37.51 19.88
CA SER A 44 -3.69 38.16 19.73
C SER A 44 -3.94 38.25 18.21
N ALA A 45 -5.15 37.97 17.70
CA ALA A 45 -6.28 38.89 17.55
C ALA A 45 -5.99 40.15 16.71
N ASP A 46 -6.67 40.25 15.56
CA ASP A 46 -7.70 41.26 15.25
C ASP A 46 -7.64 41.75 13.79
N SER A 47 -8.71 41.54 13.04
CA SER A 47 -9.21 42.58 12.15
C SER A 47 -10.69 42.36 11.85
N ALA A 48 -11.50 43.20 12.49
CA ALA A 48 -12.64 43.95 11.93
C ALA A 48 -13.60 43.18 10.97
N GLY A 49 -14.89 43.07 11.23
CA GLY A 49 -15.78 44.09 11.78
C GLY A 49 -16.71 44.59 10.69
N ALA A 50 -17.96 44.09 10.68
CA ALA A 50 -19.09 44.77 10.08
C ALA A 50 -20.37 44.36 10.81
N SER A 51 -20.87 45.30 11.61
CA SER A 51 -22.19 45.32 12.21
C SER A 51 -23.29 45.02 11.19
N THR A 52 -24.40 44.43 11.62
CA THR A 52 -25.64 45.19 11.86
C THR A 52 -26.69 44.24 12.46
N VAL A 53 -27.07 44.58 13.69
CA VAL A 53 -28.30 44.14 14.34
C VAL A 53 -29.46 44.88 13.67
N PHE A 54 -30.45 44.18 13.14
CA PHE A 54 -31.82 44.68 13.18
C PHE A 54 -32.81 43.51 13.05
N ASP A 55 -33.26 43.07 14.22
CA ASP A 55 -34.51 42.37 14.41
C ASP A 55 -35.65 43.40 14.30
N PRO A 56 -36.70 43.10 13.53
CA PRO A 56 -38.01 43.23 14.17
C PRO A 56 -38.92 42.05 13.82
N GLU A 57 -39.10 41.20 14.81
CA GLU A 57 -40.34 40.45 15.05
C GLU A 57 -41.57 41.39 14.93
N SER A 58 -42.43 41.11 13.95
CA SER A 58 -43.73 41.75 13.79
C SER A 58 -44.79 40.67 13.63
N GLU A 59 -45.46 40.40 14.73
CA GLU A 59 -46.58 39.47 14.84
C GLU A 59 -47.91 40.20 14.57
N ALA A 60 -48.61 39.78 13.51
CA ALA A 60 -50.07 39.55 13.28
C ALA A 60 -51.13 40.52 13.89
N PRO A 61 -52.35 40.73 13.28
CA PRO A 61 -53.18 39.62 12.76
C PRO A 61 -54.20 39.87 11.60
N GLU A 62 -54.60 38.73 11.00
CA GLU A 62 -55.97 38.32 10.57
C GLU A 62 -56.64 38.80 9.25
N PRO A 63 -57.66 38.06 8.73
CA PRO A 63 -57.54 37.13 7.60
C PRO A 63 -58.50 37.47 6.43
N GLU A 64 -58.49 36.67 5.34
CA GLU A 64 -59.65 36.16 4.58
C GLU A 64 -59.31 35.74 3.13
N PRO A 65 -60.08 34.79 2.54
CA PRO A 65 -59.55 33.61 1.86
C PRO A 65 -59.76 33.64 0.34
N ALA A 66 -58.95 32.89 -0.42
CA ALA A 66 -59.41 32.19 -1.62
C ALA A 66 -58.31 31.32 -2.26
N LEU A 67 -58.54 30.01 -2.22
CA LEU A 67 -58.30 29.05 -3.32
C LEU A 67 -56.86 28.90 -3.83
N ALA A 68 -56.10 27.99 -3.22
CA ALA A 68 -55.21 27.11 -3.96
C ALA A 68 -55.21 25.72 -3.29
N ALA A 69 -55.43 24.69 -4.12
CA ALA A 69 -55.55 23.29 -3.73
C ALA A 69 -54.30 22.77 -3.00
N PRO A 70 -54.42 21.75 -2.13
CA PRO A 70 -53.25 21.13 -1.51
C PRO A 70 -52.44 20.38 -2.58
N GLU A 71 -51.27 20.91 -2.93
CA GLU A 71 -50.23 20.11 -3.58
C GLU A 71 -49.75 19.04 -2.59
N PRO A 72 -49.69 17.76 -3.00
CA PRO A 72 -49.17 16.70 -2.13
C PRO A 72 -47.68 16.96 -1.84
N PRO A 73 -47.20 16.65 -0.62
CA PRO A 73 -45.78 16.78 -0.30
C PRO A 73 -44.95 15.91 -1.26
N PRO A 74 -43.76 16.36 -1.68
CA PRO A 74 -42.86 15.53 -2.48
C PRO A 74 -42.55 14.26 -1.71
N ALA A 75 -42.79 13.12 -2.34
CA ALA A 75 -42.43 11.81 -1.82
C ALA A 75 -40.92 11.79 -1.48
N PRO A 76 -40.50 11.16 -0.36
CA PRO A 76 -39.09 11.04 -0.05
C PRO A 76 -38.40 10.31 -1.21
N GLU A 77 -37.37 10.94 -1.79
CA GLU A 77 -36.55 10.28 -2.79
C GLU A 77 -35.99 8.98 -2.20
N PRO A 78 -36.04 7.86 -2.95
CA PRO A 78 -35.54 6.60 -2.47
C PRO A 78 -34.04 6.75 -2.22
N VAL A 79 -33.64 6.66 -0.95
CA VAL A 79 -32.25 6.50 -0.55
C VAL A 79 -31.73 5.22 -1.19
N GLU A 80 -31.03 5.37 -2.32
CA GLU A 80 -30.40 4.25 -3.00
C GLU A 80 -29.44 3.56 -2.04
N SER A 81 -29.82 2.36 -1.60
CA SER A 81 -28.93 1.47 -0.88
C SER A 81 -27.65 1.27 -1.69
N PRO A 82 -26.45 1.36 -1.07
CA PRO A 82 -25.20 1.33 -1.80
C PRO A 82 -25.09 0.04 -2.60
N THR A 83 -25.19 0.16 -3.93
CA THR A 83 -25.05 -0.98 -4.82
C THR A 83 -23.63 -1.55 -4.67
N ARG A 84 -23.48 -2.88 -4.68
CA ARG A 84 -22.16 -3.54 -4.59
C ARG A 84 -21.15 -3.01 -5.62
N GLY A 85 -21.64 -2.53 -6.77
CA GLY A 85 -20.83 -1.88 -7.80
C GLY A 85 -20.05 -0.67 -7.30
N GLY A 86 -20.66 0.17 -6.45
CA GLY A 86 -20.00 1.34 -5.87
C GLY A 86 -18.97 1.00 -4.78
N TRP A 87 -19.21 -0.07 -3.99
CA TRP A 87 -18.25 -0.52 -2.99
C TRP A 87 -16.99 -1.13 -3.62
N LEU A 88 -17.15 -2.03 -4.60
CA LEU A 88 -16.02 -2.65 -5.28
C LEU A 88 -15.19 -1.61 -6.06
N GLY A 89 -15.83 -0.59 -6.64
CA GLY A 89 -15.14 0.54 -7.26
C GLY A 89 -14.25 1.31 -6.27
N ARG A 90 -14.76 1.61 -5.07
CA ARG A 90 -13.97 2.23 -3.99
C ARG A 90 -12.81 1.34 -3.55
N LEU A 91 -13.05 0.04 -3.37
CA LEU A 91 -11.99 -0.92 -3.02
C LEU A 91 -10.89 -0.96 -4.10
N LYS A 92 -11.28 -1.13 -5.36
CA LYS A 92 -10.35 -1.12 -6.50
C LYS A 92 -9.54 0.16 -6.53
N SER A 93 -10.18 1.31 -6.31
CA SER A 93 -9.51 2.62 -6.26
C SER A 93 -8.50 2.72 -5.12
N GLY A 94 -8.86 2.25 -3.92
CA GLY A 94 -7.97 2.23 -2.75
C GLY A 94 -6.74 1.35 -2.98
N LEU A 95 -6.89 0.20 -3.64
CA LEU A 95 -5.79 -0.74 -3.91
C LEU A 95 -4.96 -0.39 -5.15
N ARG A 96 -5.23 0.71 -5.86
CA ARG A 96 -4.53 1.05 -7.12
C ARG A 96 -3.01 1.11 -6.97
N LYS A 97 -2.53 1.67 -5.85
CA LYS A 97 -1.09 1.82 -5.58
C LYS A 97 -0.42 0.45 -5.44
N THR A 98 -0.95 -0.40 -4.55
CA THR A 98 -0.44 -1.73 -4.24
C THR A 98 -0.58 -2.70 -5.43
N GLY A 99 -1.76 -2.73 -6.06
CA GLY A 99 -1.96 -3.55 -7.26
C GLY A 99 -1.06 -3.11 -8.42
N GLY A 100 -0.77 -1.81 -8.51
CA GLY A 100 0.16 -1.23 -9.49
C GLY A 100 1.61 -1.62 -9.26
N SER A 101 2.11 -1.56 -8.02
CA SER A 101 3.50 -1.95 -7.70
C SER A 101 3.75 -3.41 -8.03
N ILE A 102 2.83 -4.31 -7.66
CA ILE A 102 2.93 -5.74 -7.96
C ILE A 102 2.79 -6.01 -9.46
N THR A 103 1.87 -5.32 -10.15
CA THR A 103 1.67 -5.53 -11.60
C THR A 103 2.90 -5.13 -12.43
N THR A 104 3.66 -4.13 -11.98
CA THR A 104 4.84 -3.63 -12.71
C THR A 104 5.92 -4.71 -12.88
N VAL A 105 6.04 -5.64 -11.92
CA VAL A 105 7.00 -6.76 -11.98
C VAL A 105 6.78 -7.63 -13.22
N PHE A 106 5.53 -7.77 -13.67
CA PHE A 106 5.17 -8.63 -14.81
C PHE A 106 5.29 -7.92 -16.18
N THR A 107 5.91 -6.74 -16.24
CA THR A 107 6.13 -6.02 -17.50
C THR A 107 7.38 -6.48 -18.25
N GLY A 108 8.27 -7.24 -17.57
CA GLY A 108 9.42 -7.89 -18.19
C GLY A 108 9.01 -9.00 -19.18
N THR A 109 9.98 -9.53 -19.93
CA THR A 109 9.73 -10.52 -21.01
C THR A 109 10.03 -11.96 -20.61
N ARG A 110 10.61 -12.20 -19.43
CA ARG A 110 11.09 -13.51 -19.02
C ARG A 110 10.59 -13.89 -17.63
N ILE A 111 10.33 -15.19 -17.47
CA ILE A 111 9.99 -15.81 -16.18
C ILE A 111 11.28 -16.47 -15.67
N ASP A 112 12.09 -15.69 -14.95
CA ASP A 112 13.35 -16.13 -14.35
C ASP A 112 13.40 -15.80 -12.87
N GLU A 113 14.52 -16.11 -12.22
CA GLU A 113 14.67 -15.90 -10.76
C GLU A 113 14.53 -14.42 -10.38
N ALA A 114 15.03 -13.51 -11.21
CA ALA A 114 14.95 -12.07 -10.98
C ALA A 114 13.48 -11.60 -10.92
N LEU A 115 12.59 -12.14 -11.76
CA LEU A 115 11.16 -11.87 -11.66
C LEU A 115 10.60 -12.20 -10.27
N TYR A 116 11.00 -13.35 -9.70
CA TYR A 116 10.50 -13.78 -8.40
C TYR A 116 11.09 -12.97 -7.25
N GLU A 117 12.35 -12.55 -7.33
CA GLU A 117 12.97 -11.64 -6.35
C GLU A 117 12.31 -10.24 -6.36
N GLU A 118 12.02 -9.71 -7.55
CA GLU A 118 11.29 -8.45 -7.70
C GLU A 118 9.85 -8.58 -7.15
N LEU A 119 9.20 -9.72 -7.41
CA LEU A 119 7.87 -9.99 -6.88
C LEU A 119 7.87 -10.10 -5.36
N GLU A 120 8.86 -10.79 -4.77
CA GLU A 120 9.06 -10.87 -3.32
C GLU A 120 9.18 -9.47 -2.73
N THR A 121 10.06 -8.64 -3.30
CA THR A 121 10.26 -7.25 -2.87
C THR A 121 8.95 -6.47 -2.94
N ALA A 122 8.20 -6.59 -4.03
CA ALA A 122 6.92 -5.91 -4.20
C ALA A 122 5.86 -6.38 -3.18
N LEU A 123 5.82 -7.67 -2.85
CA LEU A 123 4.89 -8.24 -1.87
C LEU A 123 5.24 -7.82 -0.43
N LEU A 124 6.53 -7.75 -0.09
CA LEU A 124 6.98 -7.26 1.21
C LEU A 124 6.69 -5.77 1.40
N LEU A 125 6.91 -4.94 0.37
CA LEU A 125 6.52 -3.53 0.37
C LEU A 125 5.00 -3.31 0.43
N ALA A 126 4.23 -4.33 0.07
CA ALA A 126 2.77 -4.35 0.14
C ALA A 126 2.22 -4.85 1.49
N ASP A 127 3.08 -4.95 2.52
CA ASP A 127 2.73 -5.41 3.86
C ASP A 127 2.20 -6.86 3.91
N THR A 128 2.61 -7.73 2.98
CA THR A 128 2.22 -9.16 2.96
C THR A 128 2.86 -9.94 4.11
N GLY A 129 4.08 -9.55 4.51
CA GLY A 129 4.88 -10.24 5.54
C GLY A 129 5.64 -11.46 5.01
N VAL A 130 6.79 -11.77 5.63
CA VAL A 130 7.72 -12.82 5.15
C VAL A 130 7.06 -14.20 5.01
N PRO A 131 6.34 -14.74 6.02
CA PRO A 131 5.81 -16.10 5.92
C PRO A 131 4.76 -16.27 4.81
N ALA A 132 3.91 -15.27 4.62
CA ALA A 132 2.87 -15.30 3.60
C ALA A 132 3.47 -15.12 2.20
N THR A 133 4.48 -14.25 2.06
CA THR A 133 5.22 -14.08 0.79
C THR A 133 5.94 -15.36 0.39
N GLU A 134 6.68 -15.99 1.29
CA GLU A 134 7.37 -17.27 1.02
C GLU A 134 6.39 -18.36 0.59
N HIS A 135 5.26 -18.48 1.30
CA HIS A 135 4.20 -19.42 0.96
C HIS A 135 3.62 -19.16 -0.44
N LEU A 136 3.27 -17.90 -0.74
CA LEU A 136 2.73 -17.50 -2.03
C LEU A 136 3.71 -17.75 -3.18
N LEU A 137 5.00 -17.45 -3.00
CA LEU A 137 6.01 -17.67 -4.03
C LEU A 137 6.25 -19.17 -4.29
N ALA A 138 6.27 -19.98 -3.23
CA ALA A 138 6.39 -21.43 -3.37
C ALA A 138 5.18 -22.02 -4.13
N ASP A 139 3.97 -21.61 -3.78
CA ASP A 139 2.75 -22.04 -4.47
C ASP A 139 2.72 -21.55 -5.91
N LEU A 140 3.04 -20.29 -6.16
CA LEU A 140 3.10 -19.72 -7.51
C LEU A 140 4.06 -20.50 -8.40
N ARG A 141 5.28 -20.80 -7.94
CA ARG A 141 6.26 -21.59 -8.71
C ARG A 141 5.73 -22.99 -9.04
N ARG A 142 5.02 -23.63 -8.10
CA ARG A 142 4.33 -24.90 -8.34
C ARG A 142 3.28 -24.76 -9.44
N ARG A 143 2.37 -23.80 -9.33
CA ARG A 143 1.31 -23.55 -10.32
C ARG A 143 1.86 -23.23 -11.71
N VAL A 144 2.91 -22.40 -11.79
CA VAL A 144 3.58 -22.05 -13.06
C VAL A 144 4.14 -23.30 -13.74
N LYS A 145 4.77 -24.19 -12.97
CA LYS A 145 5.31 -25.45 -13.48
C LYS A 145 4.21 -26.40 -13.95
N GLU A 146 3.12 -26.52 -13.20
CA GLU A 146 1.98 -27.38 -13.52
C GLU A 146 1.22 -26.89 -14.77
N ALA A 147 0.94 -25.58 -14.83
CA ALA A 147 0.29 -24.93 -15.95
C ALA A 147 1.20 -24.76 -17.18
N LYS A 148 2.52 -25.01 -17.04
CA LYS A 148 3.54 -24.74 -18.06
C LYS A 148 3.46 -23.31 -18.60
N ALA A 149 3.23 -22.35 -17.70
CA ALA A 149 3.07 -20.96 -18.08
C ALA A 149 4.38 -20.41 -18.67
N SER A 150 4.30 -19.91 -19.90
CA SER A 150 5.45 -19.35 -20.64
C SER A 150 5.47 -17.83 -20.69
N GLU A 151 4.33 -17.19 -20.42
CA GLU A 151 4.16 -15.73 -20.51
C GLU A 151 3.98 -15.09 -19.13
N PRO A 152 4.60 -13.93 -18.84
CA PRO A 152 4.45 -13.21 -17.58
C PRO A 152 2.99 -12.89 -17.23
N ALA A 153 2.16 -12.62 -18.23
CA ALA A 153 0.72 -12.39 -18.04
C ALA A 153 -0.01 -13.62 -17.47
N GLN A 154 0.42 -14.83 -17.84
CA GLN A 154 -0.14 -16.07 -17.29
C GLN A 154 0.31 -16.26 -15.84
N VAL A 155 1.57 -15.97 -15.52
CA VAL A 155 2.07 -16.00 -14.12
C VAL A 155 1.29 -15.01 -13.25
N LYS A 156 1.02 -13.81 -13.75
CA LYS A 156 0.19 -12.82 -13.05
C LYS A 156 -1.23 -13.33 -12.77
N ALA A 157 -1.84 -14.08 -13.71
CA ALA A 157 -3.13 -14.69 -13.49
C ALA A 157 -3.07 -15.76 -12.39
N LEU A 158 -2.06 -16.64 -12.45
CA LEU A 158 -1.83 -17.66 -11.43
C LEU A 158 -1.56 -17.07 -10.03
N LEU A 159 -0.88 -15.91 -9.95
CA LEU A 159 -0.71 -15.19 -8.69
C LEU A 159 -2.06 -14.68 -8.14
N GLN A 160 -2.93 -14.16 -9.00
CA GLN A 160 -4.27 -13.74 -8.58
C GLN A 160 -5.08 -14.92 -8.05
N ASP A 161 -4.99 -16.07 -8.70
CA ASP A 161 -5.66 -17.30 -8.26
C ASP A 161 -5.11 -17.77 -6.91
N ALA A 162 -3.79 -17.79 -6.74
CA ALA A 162 -3.14 -18.18 -5.48
C ALA A 162 -3.54 -17.26 -4.32
N ILE A 163 -3.57 -15.95 -4.55
CA ILE A 163 -4.01 -14.97 -3.54
C ILE A 163 -5.50 -15.14 -3.23
N ALA A 164 -6.35 -15.34 -4.26
CA ALA A 164 -7.78 -15.51 -4.07
C ALA A 164 -8.10 -16.78 -3.25
N GLU A 165 -7.37 -17.86 -3.49
CA GLU A 165 -7.49 -19.11 -2.74
C GLU A 165 -6.99 -18.95 -1.30
N LEU A 166 -5.86 -18.28 -1.09
CA LEU A 166 -5.32 -18.01 0.25
C LEU A 166 -6.26 -17.15 1.11
N LEU A 167 -7.00 -16.24 0.48
CA LEU A 167 -7.97 -15.34 1.14
C LEU A 167 -9.40 -15.88 1.15
N ALA A 168 -9.62 -17.14 0.72
CA ALA A 168 -10.93 -17.75 0.78
C ALA A 168 -11.42 -17.83 2.24
N PRO A 169 -12.75 -17.71 2.48
CA PRO A 169 -13.30 -17.90 3.81
C PRO A 169 -12.92 -19.25 4.39
N LEU A 170 -12.62 -19.28 5.70
CA LEU A 170 -12.30 -20.49 6.46
C LEU A 170 -13.51 -21.41 6.64
#